data_AF-A0A177ZUL8-F1
#
_entry.id   AF-A0A177ZUL8-F1
#
_cell.length_a   1.000
_cell.length_b   1.000
_cell.length_c   1.000
_cell.angle_alpha   90.00
_cell.angle_beta   90.00
_cell.angle_gamma   90.00
#
_symmetry.space_group_name_H-M   'P 1'
#
loop_
_entity.id
_entity.type
_entity.pdbx_description
1 polymer ?
#
loop_
_entity_poly.entity_id
_entity_poly.type
_entity_poly.pdbx_seq_one_letter_code
_entity_poly.pdbx_strand_id
1 'polypeptide(L)'
;MESTIKELNQFLEGNFMAIHTYDQYIHHTNDPKIKGILQNIQQNHKQHAAMIAKRIQDLGGLPAHDVSGKNKMIEFMSKLKEVTTDTNSILKDAAVGENRGIQTSKKILDGDLDAESLQLVKNILERDQEHIELLNQYIGAN
;
A
#
# COMPACT_ATOMS: atom_id res chain seq x y z
N MET A 1 -16.63 -0.67 -16.89
CA MET A 1 -17.02 0.26 -15.81
C MET A 1 -17.25 -0.47 -14.49
N GLU A 2 -18.14 -1.47 -14.41
CA GLU A 2 -18.26 -2.30 -13.19
C GLU A 2 -16.97 -3.09 -12.88
N SER A 3 -16.29 -3.65 -13.89
CA SER A 3 -14.97 -4.30 -13.74
C SER A 3 -13.91 -3.33 -13.20
N THR A 4 -13.79 -2.16 -13.82
CA THR A 4 -12.89 -1.08 -13.42
C THR A 4 -13.12 -0.64 -11.97
N ILE A 5 -14.37 -0.41 -11.55
CA ILE A 5 -14.71 -0.03 -10.17
C ILE A 5 -14.32 -1.13 -9.19
N LYS A 6 -14.56 -2.40 -9.54
CA LYS A 6 -14.19 -3.54 -8.71
C LYS A 6 -12.67 -3.65 -8.54
N GLU A 7 -11.92 -3.54 -9.62
CA GLU A 7 -10.45 -3.59 -9.60
C GLU A 7 -9.84 -2.41 -8.83
N LEU A 8 -10.34 -1.19 -9.05
CA LEU A 8 -9.92 -0.03 -8.28
C LEU A 8 -10.24 -0.18 -6.78
N ASN A 9 -11.37 -0.79 -6.42
CA ASN A 9 -11.66 -1.10 -5.02
C ASN A 9 -10.68 -2.13 -4.43
N GLN A 10 -10.31 -3.16 -5.18
CA GLN A 10 -9.30 -4.12 -4.73
C GLN A 10 -7.92 -3.45 -4.55
N PHE A 11 -7.58 -2.51 -5.44
CA PHE A 11 -6.36 -1.71 -5.34
C PHE A 11 -6.39 -0.72 -4.16
N LEU A 12 -7.54 -0.10 -3.90
CA LEU A 12 -7.79 0.77 -2.74
C LEU A 12 -7.62 0.01 -1.42
N GLU A 13 -8.18 -1.20 -1.32
CA GLU A 13 -7.99 -2.06 -0.14
C GLU A 13 -6.51 -2.42 0.10
N GLY A 14 -5.74 -2.62 -0.97
CA GLY A 14 -4.29 -2.83 -0.87
C GLY A 14 -3.57 -1.63 -0.24
N ASN A 15 -3.98 -0.40 -0.58
CA ASN A 15 -3.44 0.82 0.02
C ASN A 15 -3.82 0.95 1.50
N PHE A 16 -5.05 0.58 1.90
CA PHE A 16 -5.41 0.52 3.33
C PHE A 16 -4.57 -0.51 4.09
N MET A 17 -4.33 -1.69 3.51
CA MET A 17 -3.42 -2.67 4.10
C MET A 17 -2.02 -2.11 4.30
N ALA A 18 -1.48 -1.39 3.31
CA ALA A 18 -0.18 -0.75 3.44
C ALA A 18 -0.21 0.27 4.60
N ILE A 19 -1.21 1.15 4.68
CA ILE A 19 -1.35 2.14 5.75
C ILE A 19 -1.30 1.49 7.14
N HIS A 20 -2.09 0.44 7.36
CA HIS A 20 -2.14 -0.32 8.62
C HIS A 20 -0.81 -1.02 8.92
N THR A 21 -0.14 -1.54 7.90
CA THR A 21 1.19 -2.17 8.05
C THR A 21 2.22 -1.13 8.49
N TYR A 22 2.25 0.04 7.86
CA TYR A 22 3.14 1.12 8.27
C TYR A 22 2.83 1.66 9.66
N ASP A 23 1.57 1.70 10.10
CA ASP A 23 1.22 2.03 11.50
C ASP A 23 1.95 1.08 12.47
N GLN A 24 1.99 -0.23 12.17
CA GLN A 24 2.74 -1.19 12.98
C GLN A 24 4.24 -0.93 12.94
N TYR A 25 4.84 -0.70 11.78
CA TYR A 25 6.26 -0.39 11.67
C TYR A 25 6.65 0.88 12.44
N ILE A 26 5.86 1.94 12.33
CA ILE A 26 6.04 3.22 13.02
C ILE A 26 5.93 3.05 14.53
N HIS A 27 5.00 2.20 14.99
CA HIS A 27 4.82 1.92 16.41
C HIS A 27 6.03 1.20 17.02
N HIS A 28 6.62 0.24 16.30
CA HIS A 28 7.69 -0.61 16.81
C HIS A 28 9.10 -0.05 16.62
N THR A 29 9.31 0.88 15.69
CA THR A 29 10.64 1.51 15.53
C THR A 29 10.90 2.57 16.61
N ASN A 30 12.10 2.54 17.19
CA ASN A 30 12.59 3.55 18.13
C ASN A 30 13.51 4.59 17.47
N ASP A 31 13.96 4.35 16.22
CA ASP A 31 14.83 5.27 15.50
C ASP A 31 13.99 6.45 14.94
N PRO A 32 14.23 7.70 15.38
CA PRO A 32 13.44 8.85 14.92
C PRO A 32 13.58 9.14 13.42
N LYS A 33 14.74 8.86 12.83
CA LYS A 33 15.00 9.06 11.40
C LYS A 33 14.20 8.05 10.58
N ILE A 34 14.26 6.77 10.97
CA ILE A 34 13.50 5.71 10.31
C ILE A 34 12.00 5.92 10.50
N LYS A 35 11.58 6.34 11.69
CA LYS A 35 10.18 6.71 11.96
C LYS A 35 9.67 7.77 10.98
N GLY A 36 10.46 8.83 10.73
CA GLY A 36 10.10 9.87 9.76
C GLY A 36 9.97 9.35 8.33
N ILE A 37 10.85 8.42 7.92
CA ILE A 37 10.80 7.79 6.60
C ILE A 37 9.52 6.94 6.44
N LEU A 38 9.22 6.09 7.42
CA LEU A 38 8.03 5.25 7.41
C LEU A 38 6.74 6.08 7.43
N GLN A 39 6.71 7.18 8.20
CA GLN A 39 5.60 8.14 8.22
C GLN A 39 5.38 8.80 6.85
N ASN A 40 6.46 9.17 6.14
CA ASN A 40 6.35 9.72 4.79
C ASN A 40 5.70 8.72 3.82
N ILE A 41 6.18 7.47 3.81
CA ILE A 41 5.63 6.43 2.94
C ILE A 41 4.15 6.15 3.29
N GLN A 42 3.81 6.05 4.58
CA GLN A 42 2.42 5.91 5.00
C GLN A 42 1.54 7.07 4.47
N GLN A 43 2.04 8.31 4.54
CA GLN A 43 1.33 9.47 4.05
C GLN A 43 1.12 9.42 2.53
N ASN A 44 2.05 8.81 1.77
CA ASN A 44 1.91 8.58 0.34
C ASN A 44 0.75 7.59 0.09
N HIS A 45 0.68 6.45 0.79
CA HIS A 45 -0.46 5.54 0.65
C HIS A 45 -1.81 6.17 1.04
N LYS A 46 -1.84 7.05 2.06
CA LYS A 46 -3.05 7.82 2.41
C LYS A 46 -3.50 8.72 1.26
N GLN A 47 -2.56 9.36 0.57
CA GLN A 47 -2.84 10.17 -0.61
C GLN A 47 -3.30 9.31 -1.80
N HIS A 48 -2.63 8.17 -2.04
CA HIS A 48 -3.00 7.20 -3.07
C HIS A 48 -4.45 6.71 -2.85
N ALA A 49 -4.79 6.31 -1.62
CA ALA A 49 -6.14 5.88 -1.25
C ALA A 49 -7.19 6.97 -1.54
N ALA A 50 -6.91 8.23 -1.20
CA ALA A 50 -7.82 9.34 -1.50
C ALA A 50 -8.00 9.55 -3.01
N MET A 51 -6.94 9.46 -3.81
CA MET A 51 -7.00 9.59 -5.27
C MET A 51 -7.80 8.46 -5.92
N ILE A 52 -7.58 7.21 -5.47
CA ILE A 52 -8.31 6.04 -5.96
C ILE A 52 -9.80 6.12 -5.57
N ALA A 53 -10.09 6.48 -4.32
CA ALA A 53 -11.47 6.63 -3.84
C ALA A 53 -12.23 7.70 -4.64
N LYS A 54 -11.58 8.83 -4.93
CA LYS A 54 -12.15 9.85 -5.81
C LYS A 54 -12.43 9.29 -7.21
N ARG A 55 -11.47 8.57 -7.82
CA ARG A 55 -11.66 7.98 -9.14
C ARG A 55 -12.84 7.00 -9.18
N ILE A 56 -13.00 6.18 -8.15
CA ILE A 56 -14.15 5.27 -8.03
C ILE A 56 -15.47 6.06 -7.98
N GLN A 57 -15.53 7.15 -7.23
CA GLN A 57 -16.71 8.02 -7.16
C GLN A 57 -17.01 8.72 -8.48
N ASP A 58 -15.98 9.20 -9.18
CA ASP A 58 -16.11 9.83 -10.51
C ASP A 58 -16.70 8.84 -11.54
N LEU A 59 -16.43 7.54 -11.38
CA LEU A 59 -17.01 6.45 -12.18
C LEU A 59 -18.42 6.03 -11.71
N GLY A 60 -18.97 6.66 -10.68
CA GLY A 60 -20.28 6.34 -10.09
C GLY A 60 -20.27 5.15 -9.12
N GLY A 61 -19.10 4.67 -8.71
CA GLY A 61 -18.94 3.58 -7.76
C GLY A 61 -18.87 4.02 -6.30
N LEU A 62 -19.05 3.05 -5.38
CA LEU A 62 -18.83 3.25 -3.95
C LEU A 62 -17.39 2.79 -3.60
N PRO A 63 -16.53 3.67 -3.08
CA PRO A 63 -15.20 3.27 -2.64
C PRO A 63 -15.26 2.46 -1.34
N ALA A 64 -14.35 1.50 -1.22
CA ALA A 64 -14.07 0.81 0.03
C ALA A 64 -13.58 1.82 1.07
N HIS A 65 -13.98 1.62 2.33
CA HIS A 65 -13.58 2.48 3.44
C HIS A 65 -12.39 1.89 4.23
N ASP A 66 -12.15 0.58 4.07
CA ASP A 66 -11.05 -0.17 4.66
C ASP A 66 -10.98 -1.56 3.97
N VAL A 67 -10.15 -2.47 4.47
CA VAL A 67 -10.10 -3.89 4.09
C VAL A 67 -11.48 -4.53 4.25
N SER A 68 -12.09 -4.92 3.13
CA SER A 68 -13.39 -5.58 3.12
C SER A 68 -13.25 -7.10 3.21
N GLY A 69 -14.26 -7.75 3.82
CA GLY A 69 -14.33 -9.20 3.97
C GLY A 69 -13.62 -9.73 5.22
N LYS A 70 -14.41 -10.30 6.14
CA LYS A 70 -13.94 -10.80 7.45
C LYS A 70 -12.74 -11.74 7.34
N ASN A 71 -12.75 -12.68 6.38
CA ASN A 71 -11.66 -13.64 6.21
C ASN A 71 -10.37 -12.97 5.71
N LYS A 72 -10.49 -12.04 4.75
CA LYS A 72 -9.36 -11.25 4.24
C LYS A 72 -8.74 -10.41 5.34
N MET A 73 -9.59 -9.79 6.18
CA MET A 73 -9.14 -9.04 7.35
C MET A 73 -8.46 -9.93 8.39
N ILE A 74 -9.00 -11.12 8.70
CA ILE A 74 -8.36 -12.09 9.62
C ILE A 74 -6.99 -12.52 9.09
N GLU A 75 -6.88 -12.86 7.82
CA GLU A 75 -5.62 -13.27 7.20
C GLU A 75 -4.59 -12.12 7.24
N PHE A 76 -5.02 -10.91 6.91
CA PHE A 76 -4.18 -9.71 6.99
C PHE A 76 -3.68 -9.45 8.41
N MET A 77 -4.59 -9.42 9.39
CA MET A 77 -4.24 -9.23 10.80
C MET A 77 -3.32 -10.32 11.34
N SER A 78 -3.42 -11.55 10.82
CA SER A 78 -2.52 -12.65 11.21
C SER A 78 -1.09 -12.39 10.72
N LYS A 79 -0.93 -11.92 9.48
CA LYS A 79 0.37 -11.53 8.91
C LYS A 79 0.98 -10.32 9.63
N LEU A 80 0.16 -9.36 10.06
CA LEU A 80 0.64 -8.20 10.81
C LEU A 80 1.22 -8.54 12.19
N LYS A 81 0.74 -9.61 12.83
CA LYS A 81 1.27 -10.04 14.15
C LYS A 81 2.69 -10.58 14.09
N GLU A 82 3.19 -10.89 12.89
CA GLU A 82 4.54 -11.42 12.67
C GLU A 82 5.56 -10.30 12.44
N VAL A 83 5.14 -9.02 12.48
CA VAL A 83 6.03 -7.87 12.27
C VAL A 83 7.13 -7.83 13.33
N THR A 84 8.36 -7.75 12.86
CA THR A 84 9.56 -7.69 13.69
C THR A 84 9.71 -6.33 14.37
N THR A 85 10.44 -6.28 15.49
CA THR A 85 10.68 -5.03 16.24
C THR A 85 12.06 -4.40 15.97
N ASP A 86 12.95 -5.13 15.29
CA ASP A 86 14.25 -4.63 14.88
C ASP A 86 14.12 -3.68 13.68
N THR A 87 14.77 -2.52 13.74
CA THR A 87 14.69 -1.47 12.70
C THR A 87 15.11 -1.98 11.33
N ASN A 88 16.20 -2.75 11.23
CA ASN A 88 16.66 -3.27 9.94
C ASN A 88 15.68 -4.30 9.36
N SER A 89 15.09 -5.12 10.22
CA SER A 89 14.07 -6.10 9.83
C SER A 89 12.78 -5.41 9.38
N ILE A 90 12.32 -4.37 10.10
CA ILE A 90 11.19 -3.52 9.67
C ILE A 90 11.43 -2.93 8.27
N LEU A 91 12.62 -2.37 8.00
CA LEU A 91 12.94 -1.79 6.70
C LEU A 91 12.91 -2.84 5.58
N LYS A 92 13.44 -4.04 5.84
CA LYS A 92 13.40 -5.17 4.90
C LYS A 92 11.96 -5.64 4.66
N ASP A 93 11.18 -5.80 5.73
CA ASP A 93 9.79 -6.23 5.68
C ASP A 93 8.94 -5.21 4.91
N ALA A 94 9.16 -3.91 5.11
CA ALA A 94 8.54 -2.85 4.33
C ALA A 94 8.90 -2.95 2.85
N ALA A 95 10.18 -3.08 2.49
CA ALA A 95 10.61 -3.16 1.08
C ALA A 95 10.06 -4.40 0.36
N VAL A 96 10.03 -5.54 1.05
CA VAL A 96 9.40 -6.78 0.55
C VAL A 96 7.88 -6.60 0.41
N GLY A 97 7.25 -5.93 1.38
CA GLY A 97 5.84 -5.59 1.39
C GLY A 97 5.43 -4.75 0.18
N GLU A 98 6.16 -3.66 -0.09
CA GLU A 98 5.96 -2.80 -1.26
C GLU A 98 6.06 -3.59 -2.56
N ASN A 99 7.15 -4.35 -2.73
CA ASN A 99 7.33 -5.14 -3.95
C ASN A 99 6.19 -6.15 -4.13
N ARG A 100 5.77 -6.85 -3.06
CA ARG A 100 4.61 -7.75 -3.10
C ARG A 100 3.32 -7.00 -3.46
N GLY A 101 3.13 -5.79 -2.94
CA GLY A 101 2.00 -4.91 -3.25
C GLY A 101 1.94 -4.57 -4.73
N ILE A 102 3.08 -4.15 -5.31
CA ILE A 102 3.21 -3.85 -6.75
C ILE A 102 2.90 -5.08 -7.60
N GLN A 103 3.48 -6.25 -7.28
CA GLN A 103 3.23 -7.48 -8.05
C GLN A 103 1.78 -7.93 -7.97
N THR A 104 1.16 -7.81 -6.79
CA THR A 104 -0.26 -8.13 -6.59
C THR A 104 -1.14 -7.18 -7.39
N SER A 105 -0.85 -5.88 -7.35
CA SER A 105 -1.60 -4.86 -8.08
C SER A 105 -1.53 -5.08 -9.59
N LYS A 106 -0.34 -5.41 -10.13
CA LYS A 106 -0.18 -5.77 -11.56
C LYS A 106 -1.05 -6.96 -11.98
N LYS A 107 -1.25 -7.95 -11.11
CA LYS A 107 -2.12 -9.11 -11.39
C LYS A 107 -3.60 -8.79 -11.29
N ILE A 108 -3.98 -7.88 -10.40
CA ILE A 108 -5.38 -7.45 -10.23
C ILE A 108 -5.81 -6.60 -11.43
N LEU A 109 -4.90 -5.82 -12.00
CA LEU A 109 -5.19 -4.75 -12.97
C LEU A 109 -4.88 -5.19 -14.41
N ASP A 110 -5.20 -6.45 -14.74
CA ASP A 110 -4.80 -7.17 -15.97
C ASP A 110 -5.57 -6.74 -17.25
N GLY A 111 -5.84 -5.44 -17.41
CA GLY A 111 -6.20 -4.85 -18.71
C GLY A 111 -7.60 -4.24 -18.85
N ASP A 112 -8.45 -4.29 -17.83
CA ASP A 112 -9.86 -3.82 -17.90
C ASP A 112 -10.07 -2.38 -17.40
N LEU A 113 -8.98 -1.66 -17.10
CA LEU A 113 -9.03 -0.26 -16.71
C LEU A 113 -9.21 0.67 -17.92
N ASP A 114 -10.07 1.69 -17.76
CA ASP A 114 -10.08 2.81 -18.70
C ASP A 114 -8.76 3.60 -18.65
N ALA A 115 -8.50 4.42 -19.67
CA ALA A 115 -7.22 5.10 -19.83
C ALA A 115 -6.82 5.99 -18.65
N GLU A 116 -7.78 6.69 -18.04
CA GLU A 116 -7.50 7.60 -16.92
C GLU A 116 -7.26 6.80 -15.63
N SER A 117 -8.05 5.75 -15.39
CA SER A 117 -7.83 4.82 -14.27
C SER A 117 -6.48 4.11 -14.38
N LEU A 118 -6.10 3.68 -15.59
CA LEU A 118 -4.81 3.05 -15.85
C LEU A 118 -3.65 4.02 -15.60
N GLN A 119 -3.77 5.27 -16.03
CA GLN A 119 -2.72 6.28 -15.78
C GLN A 119 -2.57 6.57 -14.29
N LEU A 120 -3.68 6.69 -13.56
CA LEU A 120 -3.66 6.87 -12.10
C LEU A 120 -2.92 5.72 -11.41
N VAL A 121 -3.28 4.47 -11.74
CA VAL A 121 -2.64 3.27 -11.21
C VAL A 121 -1.13 3.27 -11.51
N LYS A 122 -0.74 3.55 -12.76
CA LYS A 122 0.68 3.58 -13.14
C LYS A 122 1.48 4.57 -12.31
N ASN A 123 0.96 5.79 -12.16
CA ASN A 123 1.61 6.83 -11.36
C ASN A 123 1.79 6.39 -9.91
N ILE A 124 0.79 5.71 -9.33
CA ILE A 124 0.86 5.19 -7.96
C ILE A 124 1.93 4.08 -7.86
N LEU A 125 1.92 3.11 -8.78
CA LEU A 125 2.90 2.02 -8.76
C LEU A 125 4.34 2.49 -8.99
N GLU A 126 4.52 3.58 -9.73
CA GLU A 126 5.83 4.25 -9.85
C GLU A 126 6.27 4.85 -8.51
N ARG A 127 5.36 5.49 -7.75
CA ARG A 127 5.66 6.01 -6.41
C ARG A 127 5.96 4.90 -5.41
N ASP A 128 5.21 3.80 -5.46
CA ASP A 128 5.47 2.62 -4.61
C ASP A 128 6.85 2.00 -4.93
N GLN A 129 7.29 2.07 -6.19
CA GLN A 129 8.64 1.64 -6.59
C GLN A 129 9.73 2.55 -6.00
N GLU A 130 9.49 3.87 -5.96
CA GLU A 130 10.39 4.84 -5.30
C GLU A 130 10.47 4.58 -3.78
N HIS A 131 9.39 4.10 -3.13
CA HIS A 131 9.42 3.72 -1.71
C HIS A 131 10.40 2.57 -1.46
N ILE A 132 10.43 1.56 -2.32
CA ILE A 132 11.40 0.44 -2.24
C ILE A 132 12.83 0.97 -2.32
N GLU A 133 13.11 1.87 -3.27
CA GLU A 133 14.44 2.46 -3.43
C GLU A 133 14.85 3.25 -2.19
N LEU A 134 13.93 4.05 -1.64
CA LEU A 134 14.14 4.80 -0.42
C LEU A 134 14.44 3.87 0.77
N LEU A 135 13.63 2.83 0.99
CA LEU A 135 13.82 1.88 2.08
C LEU A 135 15.18 1.18 1.98
N ASN A 136 15.57 0.75 0.78
CA ASN A 136 16.85 0.07 0.54
C ASN A 136 18.08 0.93 0.87
N GLN A 137 17.99 2.27 0.79
CA GLN A 137 19.08 3.16 1.20
C GLN A 137 19.38 3.10 2.70
N TYR A 138 18.41 2.66 3.52
CA TYR A 138 18.54 2.59 4.98
C TYR A 138 18.76 1.18 5.51
N ILE A 139 18.66 0.14 4.66
CA ILE A 139 18.94 -1.24 5.07
C ILE A 139 20.45 -1.41 5.28
N GLY A 140 20.85 -1.75 6.50
CA GLY A 140 22.27 -2.00 6.83
C GLY A 140 23.13 -0.74 6.92
N ALA A 141 22.53 0.45 6.89
CA ALA A 141 23.21 1.73 7.10
C ALA A 141 23.33 2.13 8.59
N ASN A 142 23.11 1.17 9.50
CA ASN A 142 23.12 1.34 10.96
C ASN A 142 24.39 0.75 11.57
#